data_AF-A0A350C2I2-F1
#
_entry.id   AF-A0A350C2I2-F1
#
_cell.length_a   1.000
_cell.length_b   1.000
_cell.length_c   1.000
_cell.angle_alpha   90.00
_cell.angle_beta   90.00
_cell.angle_gamma   90.00
#
_symmetry.space_group_name_H-M   'P 1'
#
loop_
_entity.id
_entity.type
_entity.pdbx_description
1 polymer ?
#
loop_
_entity_poly.entity_id
_entity_poly.type
_entity_poly.pdbx_seq_one_letter_code
_entity_poly.pdbx_strand_id
1 'polypeptide(L)'
;MFLSCGDDEMITTINPDPMTEEQTYENGVLIVNEGPFSGGSASLDFHDIGKDTLLRNVYSTVNDGQVIGSILQSVTVIGDNAYLVVNNSAKIEVVDAITMDYKNTITGVFGPRYIVALNNNEAVVSEWGLDGLSGQLKKINLSTMTVTDSVSVSGPEQMVISDDKIFVANSGGFGESNVVSVHGFDLVQEIEIPVGKRTIDMVQDINNDIWVLSGGSYTDGDGASLCQIKNNISENCMTLVGFPSDLIIDANGANLYYVENGEIKTVNVNSPTISGVVLVPNITGTIYGLGYDGNHGALYIGTTPDFSSESTTHVVYENGDANISFTTGVLTNGYVSR
;
A
#
# COMPACT_ATOMS: atom_id res chain seq x y z
N MET A 1 25.73 -32.74 16.84
CA MET A 1 26.02 -31.30 16.77
C MET A 1 24.66 -30.63 16.69
N PHE A 2 24.15 -30.16 17.83
CA PHE A 2 22.87 -29.46 17.89
C PHE A 2 23.17 -28.00 17.53
N LEU A 3 22.66 -27.53 16.38
CA LEU A 3 22.56 -26.09 16.13
C LEU A 3 21.40 -25.58 16.99
N SER A 4 21.73 -24.64 17.87
CA SER A 4 20.77 -23.84 18.64
C SER A 4 19.93 -23.01 17.69
N CYS A 5 18.60 -22.93 17.91
CA CYS A 5 17.76 -21.89 17.34
C CYS A 5 18.38 -20.52 17.66
N GLY A 6 18.36 -19.62 16.68
CA GLY A 6 18.57 -18.19 16.94
C GLY A 6 17.43 -17.69 17.79
N ASP A 7 17.76 -16.95 18.85
CA ASP A 7 16.80 -16.13 19.56
C ASP A 7 16.39 -15.02 18.59
N ASP A 8 15.11 -14.99 18.20
CA ASP A 8 14.55 -13.86 17.45
C ASP A 8 14.71 -12.61 18.35
N GLU A 9 15.46 -11.61 17.92
CA GLU A 9 15.55 -10.35 18.64
C GLU A 9 14.19 -9.65 18.55
N MET A 10 13.51 -9.61 19.69
CA MET A 10 12.25 -8.90 19.85
C MET A 10 12.58 -7.41 20.02
N ILE A 11 12.15 -6.58 19.07
CA ILE A 11 12.23 -5.12 19.21
C ILE A 11 11.44 -4.67 20.45
N THR A 12 11.87 -3.59 21.09
CA THR A 12 11.12 -3.06 22.22
C THR A 12 9.86 -2.34 21.72
N THR A 13 8.68 -2.86 22.06
CA THR A 13 7.42 -2.15 21.85
C THR A 13 7.19 -1.14 22.96
N ILE A 14 7.03 0.13 22.59
CA ILE A 14 6.67 1.19 23.53
C ILE A 14 5.42 1.92 23.06
N ASN A 15 4.57 2.31 24.00
CA ASN A 15 3.57 3.32 23.70
C ASN A 15 4.32 4.65 23.55
N PRO A 16 4.07 5.43 22.47
CA PRO A 16 4.70 6.73 22.36
C PRO A 16 4.31 7.59 23.56
N ASP A 17 5.28 8.28 24.16
CA ASP A 17 5.01 9.25 25.24
C ASP A 17 4.43 10.51 24.58
N PRO A 18 3.35 11.14 25.10
CA PRO A 18 2.85 12.40 24.55
C PRO A 18 3.94 13.47 24.66
N MET A 19 4.54 13.80 23.51
CA MET A 19 5.55 14.84 23.31
C MET A 19 6.68 14.87 24.37
N THR A 20 7.76 14.14 24.10
CA THR A 20 9.07 14.76 24.35
C THR A 20 9.40 15.62 23.13
N GLU A 21 10.04 16.77 23.32
CA GLU A 21 10.44 17.70 22.22
C GLU A 21 11.41 17.06 21.17
N GLU A 22 11.61 15.73 21.17
CA GLU A 22 12.57 14.99 20.34
C GLU A 22 11.98 13.81 19.51
N GLN A 23 10.68 13.45 19.62
CA GLN A 23 10.14 12.38 18.76
C GLN A 23 9.67 12.94 17.41
N THR A 24 10.30 12.47 16.33
CA THR A 24 9.83 12.65 14.95
C THR A 24 9.47 11.30 14.33
N TYR A 25 8.70 11.32 13.26
CA TYR A 25 8.27 10.14 12.50
C TYR A 25 8.96 10.10 11.12
N GLU A 26 10.27 10.35 11.16
CA GLU A 26 11.23 10.30 10.05
C GLU A 26 12.24 9.17 10.29
N ASN A 27 12.94 8.72 9.24
CA ASN A 27 13.97 7.68 9.35
C ASN A 27 13.42 6.37 9.96
N GLY A 28 12.33 5.88 9.37
CA GLY A 28 11.62 4.71 9.84
C GLY A 28 10.53 4.28 8.87
N VAL A 29 9.58 3.49 9.34
CA VAL A 29 8.48 2.98 8.51
C VAL A 29 7.15 3.15 9.21
N LEU A 30 6.22 3.86 8.59
CA LEU A 30 4.82 3.86 9.03
C LEU A 30 4.17 2.53 8.63
N ILE A 31 3.44 1.95 9.56
CA ILE A 31 2.78 0.65 9.40
C ILE A 31 1.28 0.86 9.42
N VAL A 32 0.63 0.49 8.33
CA VAL A 32 -0.78 0.76 8.05
C VAL A 32 -1.62 -0.43 8.49
N ASN A 33 -2.55 -0.21 9.41
CA ASN A 33 -3.42 -1.25 9.93
C ASN A 33 -4.89 -0.89 9.69
N GLU A 34 -5.62 -1.73 8.95
CA GLU A 34 -7.03 -1.48 8.64
C GLU A 34 -7.91 -1.42 9.90
N GLY A 35 -7.55 -2.20 10.92
CA GLY A 35 -8.40 -2.45 12.08
C GLY A 35 -9.48 -3.50 11.77
N PRO A 36 -10.21 -4.00 12.78
CA PRO A 36 -11.15 -5.08 12.59
C PRO A 36 -12.41 -4.61 11.84
N PHE A 37 -12.81 -5.37 10.82
CA PHE A 37 -14.04 -5.13 10.03
C PHE A 37 -15.31 -5.05 10.90
N SER A 38 -15.36 -5.76 12.03
CA SER A 38 -16.55 -5.86 12.90
C SER A 38 -16.80 -4.66 13.83
N GLY A 39 -16.23 -3.49 13.54
CA GLY A 39 -16.54 -2.24 14.25
C GLY A 39 -15.46 -1.73 15.22
N GLY A 40 -14.18 -1.90 14.89
CA GLY A 40 -13.07 -1.24 15.59
C GLY A 40 -12.48 -0.05 14.81
N SER A 41 -11.43 0.55 15.38
CA SER A 41 -10.68 1.63 14.75
C SER A 41 -9.39 1.11 14.11
N ALA A 42 -9.08 1.64 12.93
CA ALA A 42 -7.78 1.54 12.30
C ALA A 42 -6.69 2.17 13.18
N SER A 43 -5.45 1.79 12.94
CA SER A 43 -4.29 2.33 13.65
C SER A 43 -3.12 2.54 12.69
N LEU A 44 -2.26 3.48 13.04
CA LEU A 44 -0.99 3.73 12.37
C LEU A 44 0.11 3.46 13.40
N ASP A 45 0.96 2.48 13.15
CA ASP A 45 2.16 2.26 13.98
C ASP A 45 3.38 2.87 13.27
N PHE A 46 4.49 3.03 13.98
CA PHE A 46 5.76 3.50 13.42
C PHE A 46 6.92 2.66 13.94
N HIS A 47 7.65 2.04 13.03
CA HIS A 47 8.93 1.41 13.34
C HIS A 47 10.04 2.46 13.23
N ASP A 48 10.53 2.91 14.38
CA ASP A 48 11.65 3.85 14.50
C ASP A 48 12.96 3.06 14.43
N ILE A 49 13.58 3.07 13.25
CA ILE A 49 14.81 2.32 12.96
C ILE A 49 16.00 2.92 13.71
N GLY A 50 16.02 4.24 13.91
CA GLY A 50 17.11 4.91 14.63
C GLY A 50 17.18 4.54 16.11
N LYS A 51 16.03 4.20 16.70
CA LYS A 51 15.91 3.80 18.10
C LYS A 51 15.71 2.30 18.32
N ASP A 52 15.51 1.53 17.24
CA ASP A 52 15.12 0.12 17.29
C ASP A 52 13.89 -0.06 18.20
N THR A 53 12.82 0.69 17.90
CA THR A 53 11.56 0.63 18.66
C THR A 53 10.33 0.63 17.75
N LEU A 54 9.30 -0.10 18.17
CA LEU A 54 7.97 0.02 17.59
C LEU A 54 7.11 0.95 18.45
N LEU A 55 6.68 2.07 17.85
CA LEU A 55 5.71 3.00 18.42
C LEU A 55 4.31 2.66 17.94
N ARG A 56 3.42 2.26 18.84
CA ARG A 56 2.06 1.84 18.48
C ARG A 56 1.06 2.99 18.47
N ASN A 57 0.10 2.92 17.55
CA ASN A 57 -1.05 3.82 17.44
C ASN A 57 -0.67 5.31 17.49
N VAL A 58 0.32 5.71 16.69
CA VAL A 58 0.96 7.03 16.74
C VAL A 58 -0.04 8.17 16.50
N TYR A 59 -0.98 7.99 15.57
CA TYR A 59 -2.01 8.99 15.30
C TYR A 59 -2.81 9.32 16.56
N SER A 60 -3.30 8.31 17.27
CA SER A 60 -4.14 8.52 18.45
C SER A 60 -3.35 9.12 19.60
N THR A 61 -2.11 8.67 19.78
CA THR A 61 -1.22 9.19 20.82
C THR A 61 -0.87 10.65 20.62
N VAL A 62 -0.51 11.05 19.38
CA VAL A 62 -0.15 12.43 19.05
C VAL A 62 -1.37 13.35 19.09
N ASN A 63 -2.54 12.86 18.68
CA ASN A 63 -3.74 13.68 18.50
C ASN A 63 -4.76 13.52 19.63
N ASP A 64 -4.30 13.49 20.89
CA ASP A 64 -5.14 13.50 22.10
C ASP A 64 -6.24 12.42 22.16
N GLY A 65 -5.92 11.21 21.69
CA GLY A 65 -6.84 10.07 21.70
C GLY A 65 -7.85 10.05 20.55
N GLN A 66 -7.70 10.93 19.55
CA GLN A 66 -8.51 10.87 18.32
C GLN A 66 -8.32 9.54 17.59
N VAL A 67 -9.34 9.10 16.86
CA VAL A 67 -9.31 7.85 16.08
C VAL A 67 -9.31 8.15 14.59
N ILE A 68 -8.49 7.40 13.84
CA ILE A 68 -8.38 7.53 12.38
C ILE A 68 -9.73 7.24 11.71
N GLY A 69 -10.43 6.21 12.18
CA GLY A 69 -11.70 5.74 11.61
C GLY A 69 -11.64 4.23 11.40
N SER A 70 -12.41 3.72 10.45
CA SER A 70 -12.53 2.29 10.13
C SER A 70 -11.98 2.00 8.74
N ILE A 71 -11.08 1.01 8.64
CA ILE A 71 -10.38 0.57 7.42
C ILE A 71 -9.48 1.68 6.87
N LEU A 72 -8.31 1.85 7.49
CA LEU A 72 -7.22 2.63 6.90
C LEU A 72 -6.64 1.85 5.72
N GLN A 73 -7.09 2.21 4.53
CA GLN A 73 -6.81 1.47 3.31
C GLN A 73 -5.39 1.72 2.79
N SER A 74 -4.93 2.95 2.84
CA SER A 74 -3.61 3.32 2.38
C SER A 74 -3.13 4.61 3.05
N VAL A 75 -1.80 4.80 3.02
CA VAL A 75 -1.16 6.03 3.45
C VAL A 75 -0.20 6.47 2.36
N THR A 76 -0.19 7.76 2.04
CA THR A 76 0.76 8.34 1.09
C THR A 76 1.28 9.66 1.62
N VAL A 77 2.59 9.86 1.51
CA VAL A 77 3.23 11.11 1.90
C VAL A 77 3.35 11.99 0.65
N ILE A 78 2.83 13.22 0.73
CA ILE A 78 2.88 14.20 -0.35
C ILE A 78 3.36 15.53 0.25
N GLY A 79 4.59 15.92 -0.08
CA GLY A 79 5.26 17.06 0.55
C GLY A 79 5.40 16.84 2.06
N ASP A 80 4.99 17.84 2.83
CA ASP A 80 5.12 17.82 4.30
C ASP A 80 3.99 17.08 5.02
N ASN A 81 3.02 16.51 4.28
CA ASN A 81 1.84 15.87 4.87
C ASN A 81 1.75 14.39 4.50
N ALA A 82 1.23 13.59 5.43
CA ALA A 82 0.76 12.24 5.17
C ALA A 82 -0.77 12.22 5.05
N TYR A 83 -1.26 11.55 4.02
CA TYR A 83 -2.68 11.40 3.68
C TYR A 83 -3.11 9.98 4.01
N LEU A 84 -3.95 9.85 5.03
CA LEU A 84 -4.45 8.59 5.56
C LEU A 84 -5.82 8.33 4.94
N VAL A 85 -5.89 7.43 3.95
CA VAL A 85 -7.11 7.14 3.20
C VAL A 85 -7.96 6.15 3.97
N VAL A 86 -9.11 6.59 4.49
CA VAL A 86 -9.95 5.78 5.40
C VAL A 86 -11.22 5.34 4.69
N ASN A 87 -11.20 4.12 4.15
CA ASN A 87 -12.17 3.59 3.22
C ASN A 87 -13.61 3.61 3.77
N ASN A 88 -13.84 2.90 4.88
CA ASN A 88 -15.19 2.74 5.44
C ASN A 88 -15.63 3.95 6.28
N SER A 89 -14.78 4.97 6.41
CA SER A 89 -15.14 6.27 7.02
C SER A 89 -15.36 7.38 6.00
N ALA A 90 -15.25 7.08 4.70
CA ALA A 90 -15.54 8.03 3.61
C ALA A 90 -14.79 9.37 3.76
N LYS A 91 -13.52 9.30 4.15
CA LYS A 91 -12.66 10.47 4.41
C LYS A 91 -11.19 10.16 4.17
N ILE A 92 -10.39 11.22 4.10
CA ILE A 92 -8.93 11.16 4.16
C ILE A 92 -8.50 12.06 5.32
N GLU A 93 -7.80 11.51 6.30
CA GLU A 93 -7.17 12.31 7.34
C GLU A 93 -5.82 12.84 6.85
N VAL A 94 -5.51 14.09 7.15
CA VAL A 94 -4.26 14.74 6.77
C VAL A 94 -3.51 15.09 8.03
N VAL A 95 -2.28 14.58 8.15
CA VAL A 95 -1.37 14.85 9.26
C VAL A 95 -0.06 15.40 8.77
N ASP A 96 0.66 16.11 9.64
CA ASP A 96 2.07 16.41 9.45
C ASP A 96 2.85 15.12 9.25
N ALA A 97 3.69 15.02 8.22
CA ALA A 97 4.44 13.81 7.97
C ALA A 97 5.59 13.62 8.99
N ILE A 98 6.09 14.70 9.60
CA ILE A 98 7.21 14.65 10.55
C ILE A 98 6.69 14.47 11.97
N THR A 99 5.62 15.19 12.35
CA THR A 99 5.12 15.19 13.74
C THR A 99 3.90 14.30 13.96
N MET A 100 3.23 13.84 12.90
CA MET A 100 1.93 13.16 12.93
C MET A 100 0.77 14.01 13.51
N ASP A 101 0.98 15.32 13.68
CA ASP A 101 -0.07 16.23 14.13
C ASP A 101 -1.17 16.36 13.07
N TYR A 102 -2.41 16.21 13.49
CA TYR A 102 -3.60 16.42 12.67
C TYR A 102 -3.62 17.83 12.08
N LYS A 103 -3.86 17.92 10.77
CA LYS A 103 -3.99 19.18 10.03
C LYS A 103 -5.40 19.39 9.52
N ASN A 104 -5.99 18.38 8.89
CA ASN A 104 -7.28 18.51 8.22
C ASN A 104 -7.93 17.15 7.92
N THR A 105 -9.21 17.17 7.55
CA THR A 105 -9.93 16.02 7.01
C THR A 105 -10.52 16.39 5.64
N ILE A 106 -10.19 15.62 4.61
CA ILE A 106 -10.84 15.72 3.29
C ILE A 106 -12.08 14.83 3.31
N THR A 107 -13.22 15.42 2.92
CA THR A 107 -14.51 14.74 2.79
C THR A 107 -15.04 14.82 1.35
N GLY A 108 -16.16 14.15 1.06
CA GLY A 108 -16.71 14.10 -0.30
C GLY A 108 -16.10 12.99 -1.16
N VAL A 109 -15.50 11.99 -0.50
CA VAL A 109 -15.01 10.75 -1.10
C VAL A 109 -15.77 9.56 -0.49
N PHE A 110 -15.99 8.48 -1.24
CA PHE A 110 -16.81 7.35 -0.83
C PHE A 110 -16.18 6.02 -1.21
N GLY A 111 -15.76 5.25 -0.20
CA GLY A 111 -14.92 4.08 -0.40
C GLY A 111 -13.59 4.44 -1.08
N PRO A 112 -12.84 5.46 -0.61
CA PRO A 112 -11.57 5.82 -1.21
C PRO A 112 -10.56 4.68 -1.06
N ARG A 113 -9.61 4.60 -2.00
CA ARG A 113 -8.66 3.50 -2.15
C ARG A 113 -7.22 4.00 -2.00
N TYR A 114 -6.74 4.76 -2.98
CA TYR A 114 -5.35 5.24 -3.03
C TYR A 114 -5.28 6.69 -3.49
N ILE A 115 -4.28 7.44 -3.03
CA ILE A 115 -4.06 8.84 -3.43
C ILE A 115 -2.65 8.99 -4.03
N VAL A 116 -2.54 9.73 -5.13
CA VAL A 116 -1.26 10.06 -5.77
C VAL A 116 -1.16 11.55 -6.05
N ALA A 117 0.03 12.12 -5.86
CA ALA A 117 0.29 13.51 -6.20
C ALA A 117 0.42 13.67 -7.72
N LEU A 118 -0.31 14.62 -8.30
CA LEU A 118 -0.08 15.04 -9.69
C LEU A 118 1.04 16.07 -9.77
N ASN A 119 1.11 16.93 -8.75
CA ASN A 119 2.10 17.97 -8.58
C ASN A 119 2.05 18.46 -7.11
N ASN A 120 2.79 19.53 -6.79
CA ASN A 120 2.84 20.08 -5.42
C ASN A 120 1.50 20.62 -4.90
N ASN A 121 0.53 20.90 -5.77
CA ASN A 121 -0.73 21.56 -5.42
C ASN A 121 -1.96 20.67 -5.62
N GLU A 122 -1.83 19.58 -6.38
CA GLU A 122 -2.94 18.72 -6.76
C GLU A 122 -2.59 17.25 -6.58
N ALA A 123 -3.56 16.49 -6.11
CA ALA A 123 -3.53 15.03 -6.04
C ALA A 123 -4.80 14.44 -6.65
N VAL A 124 -4.80 13.14 -6.90
CA VAL A 124 -5.97 12.38 -7.29
C VAL A 124 -6.13 11.21 -6.33
N VAL A 125 -7.36 10.98 -5.89
CA VAL A 125 -7.74 9.80 -5.11
C VAL A 125 -8.67 8.91 -5.93
N SER A 126 -8.40 7.60 -5.94
CA SER A 126 -9.29 6.58 -6.49
C SER A 126 -10.34 6.20 -5.46
N GLU A 127 -11.57 5.94 -5.91
CA GLU A 127 -12.65 5.49 -5.03
C GLU A 127 -13.61 4.56 -5.76
N TRP A 128 -14.29 3.70 -5.00
CA TRP A 128 -15.28 2.75 -5.54
C TRP A 128 -16.72 3.28 -5.53
N GLY A 129 -16.98 4.40 -4.85
CA GLY A 129 -18.33 4.91 -4.64
C GLY A 129 -19.09 4.13 -3.56
N LEU A 130 -20.26 4.65 -3.18
CA LEU A 130 -21.08 4.09 -2.09
C LEU A 130 -21.60 2.67 -2.38
N ASP A 131 -21.83 2.34 -3.64
CA ASP A 131 -22.34 1.04 -4.09
C ASP A 131 -21.24 0.07 -4.50
N GLY A 132 -19.98 0.50 -4.48
CA GLY A 132 -18.84 -0.28 -4.95
C GLY A 132 -18.79 -0.51 -6.47
N LEU A 133 -19.64 0.16 -7.24
CA LEU A 133 -19.80 -0.01 -8.69
C LEU A 133 -19.68 1.32 -9.45
N SER A 134 -19.90 2.44 -8.77
CA SER A 134 -19.86 3.81 -9.30
C SER A 134 -18.52 4.50 -9.03
N GLY A 135 -17.42 3.78 -9.30
CA GLY A 135 -16.07 4.26 -9.04
C GLY A 135 -15.73 5.57 -9.75
N GLN A 136 -14.82 6.33 -9.14
CA GLN A 136 -14.38 7.64 -9.63
C GLN A 136 -12.90 7.87 -9.32
N LEU A 137 -12.27 8.70 -10.13
CA LEU A 137 -11.09 9.47 -9.72
C LEU A 137 -11.57 10.84 -9.25
N LYS A 138 -11.08 11.29 -8.09
CA LYS A 138 -11.42 12.59 -7.49
C LYS A 138 -10.15 13.43 -7.42
N LYS A 139 -10.16 14.59 -8.08
CA LYS A 139 -9.05 15.56 -8.00
C LYS A 139 -9.16 16.36 -6.71
N ILE A 140 -8.05 16.48 -5.99
CA ILE A 140 -7.93 17.17 -4.72
C ILE A 140 -7.00 18.37 -4.88
N ASN A 141 -7.42 19.53 -4.38
CA ASN A 141 -6.52 20.66 -4.16
C ASN A 141 -5.84 20.53 -2.79
N LEU A 142 -4.52 20.40 -2.78
CA LEU A 142 -3.71 20.16 -1.59
C LEU A 142 -3.53 21.40 -0.70
N SER A 143 -3.84 22.61 -1.20
CA SER A 143 -3.79 23.82 -0.38
C SER A 143 -5.08 24.05 0.42
N THR A 144 -6.23 23.69 -0.18
CA THR A 144 -7.55 23.85 0.46
C THR A 144 -8.07 22.56 1.06
N MET A 145 -7.46 21.41 0.76
CA MET A 145 -7.89 20.07 1.17
C MET A 145 -9.33 19.76 0.74
N THR A 146 -9.66 20.08 -0.51
CA THR A 146 -11.01 19.91 -1.07
C THR A 146 -10.99 19.18 -2.40
N VAL A 147 -12.03 18.37 -2.64
CA VAL A 147 -12.32 17.81 -3.96
C VAL A 147 -12.70 18.94 -4.93
N THR A 148 -12.06 18.99 -6.10
CA THR A 148 -12.28 20.03 -7.11
C THR A 148 -12.84 19.51 -8.43
N ASP A 149 -12.62 18.23 -8.75
CA ASP A 149 -13.10 17.61 -9.98
C ASP A 149 -13.24 16.09 -9.83
N SER A 150 -13.93 15.44 -10.76
CA SER A 150 -13.97 13.98 -10.83
C SER A 150 -14.35 13.43 -12.19
N VAL A 151 -13.88 12.22 -12.48
CA VAL A 151 -14.26 11.42 -13.64
C VAL A 151 -14.65 10.00 -13.20
N SER A 152 -15.65 9.41 -13.84
CA SER A 152 -16.04 8.02 -13.58
C SER A 152 -15.00 7.04 -14.12
N VAL A 153 -14.64 6.06 -13.31
CA VAL A 153 -13.72 4.96 -13.67
C VAL A 153 -14.22 3.67 -13.01
N SER A 154 -14.10 2.53 -13.69
CA SER A 154 -14.66 1.27 -13.18
C SER A 154 -13.77 0.67 -12.09
N GLY A 155 -14.13 0.90 -10.83
CA GLY A 155 -13.43 0.38 -9.66
C GLY A 155 -11.92 0.70 -9.65
N PRO A 156 -11.54 1.99 -9.70
CA PRO A 156 -10.14 2.37 -9.71
C PRO A 156 -9.48 1.96 -8.38
N GLU A 157 -8.26 1.45 -8.48
CA GLU A 157 -7.42 1.01 -7.36
C GLU A 157 -6.10 1.80 -7.35
N GLN A 158 -4.95 1.11 -7.29
CA GLN A 158 -3.61 1.71 -7.31
C GLN A 158 -3.41 2.55 -8.58
N MET A 159 -2.65 3.64 -8.44
CA MET A 159 -2.30 4.52 -9.54
C MET A 159 -0.79 4.75 -9.59
N VAL A 160 -0.26 4.92 -10.80
CA VAL A 160 1.13 5.33 -11.07
C VAL A 160 1.13 6.56 -11.95
N ILE A 161 1.95 7.55 -11.60
CA ILE A 161 2.22 8.71 -12.44
C ILE A 161 3.43 8.41 -13.31
N SER A 162 3.27 8.49 -14.63
CA SER A 162 4.37 8.33 -15.58
C SER A 162 4.12 9.21 -16.81
N ASP A 163 5.16 9.90 -17.28
CA ASP A 163 5.12 10.78 -18.46
C ASP A 163 3.91 11.75 -18.50
N ASP A 164 3.66 12.44 -17.38
CA ASP A 164 2.53 13.37 -17.17
C ASP A 164 1.14 12.72 -17.37
N LYS A 165 1.03 11.41 -17.17
CA LYS A 165 -0.21 10.64 -17.19
C LYS A 165 -0.44 9.91 -15.87
N ILE A 166 -1.71 9.64 -15.62
CA ILE A 166 -2.18 8.79 -14.52
C ILE A 166 -2.54 7.44 -15.14
N PHE A 167 -1.78 6.40 -14.79
CA PHE A 167 -2.15 5.01 -15.05
C PHE A 167 -2.95 4.51 -13.87
N VAL A 168 -4.08 3.85 -14.14
CA VAL A 168 -5.04 3.44 -13.11
C VAL A 168 -5.36 1.97 -13.25
N ALA A 169 -5.14 1.21 -12.18
CA ALA A 169 -5.61 -0.16 -12.08
C ALA A 169 -7.15 -0.17 -11.96
N ASN A 170 -7.85 -0.75 -12.93
CA ASN A 170 -9.31 -0.85 -12.87
C ASN A 170 -9.72 -2.27 -12.49
N SER A 171 -10.14 -2.46 -11.24
CA SER A 171 -10.56 -3.76 -10.71
C SER A 171 -12.02 -4.08 -11.05
N GLY A 172 -12.83 -3.04 -11.29
CA GLY A 172 -14.28 -3.13 -11.43
C GLY A 172 -15.04 -3.00 -10.10
N GLY A 173 -14.33 -2.88 -8.96
CA GLY A 173 -14.95 -2.80 -7.63
C GLY A 173 -15.65 -4.11 -7.30
N PHE A 174 -16.95 -4.07 -7.02
CA PHE A 174 -17.79 -5.28 -6.92
C PHE A 174 -18.22 -5.84 -8.29
N GLY A 175 -17.93 -5.13 -9.38
CA GLY A 175 -18.14 -5.57 -10.75
C GLY A 175 -16.90 -6.27 -11.32
N GLU A 176 -16.72 -6.13 -12.64
CA GLU A 176 -15.59 -6.72 -13.36
C GLU A 176 -14.93 -5.67 -14.25
N SER A 177 -13.60 -5.71 -14.32
CA SER A 177 -12.79 -4.96 -15.27
C SER A 177 -11.52 -5.76 -15.57
N ASN A 178 -10.91 -5.45 -16.72
CA ASN A 178 -9.68 -6.09 -17.20
C ASN A 178 -8.80 -5.10 -17.98
N VAL A 179 -8.79 -3.84 -17.55
CA VAL A 179 -8.03 -2.77 -18.20
C VAL A 179 -7.20 -1.99 -17.19
N VAL A 180 -6.17 -1.34 -17.69
CA VAL A 180 -5.59 -0.14 -17.09
C VAL A 180 -6.10 1.05 -17.90
N SER A 181 -6.74 2.04 -17.27
CA SER A 181 -7.07 3.29 -17.95
C SER A 181 -5.96 4.32 -17.74
N VAL A 182 -5.73 5.14 -18.76
CA VAL A 182 -4.72 6.19 -18.73
C VAL A 182 -5.40 7.54 -18.92
N HIS A 183 -5.11 8.47 -18.02
CA HIS A 183 -5.74 9.79 -17.98
C HIS A 183 -4.67 10.89 -18.00
N GLY A 184 -5.02 12.05 -18.57
CA GLY A 184 -4.30 13.28 -18.31
C GLY A 184 -4.54 13.80 -16.88
N PHE A 185 -3.76 14.78 -16.45
CA PHE A 185 -3.96 15.44 -15.14
C PHE A 185 -5.24 16.28 -15.07
N ASP A 186 -5.88 16.55 -16.20
CA ASP A 186 -7.24 17.09 -16.31
C ASP A 186 -8.32 15.99 -16.21
N LEU A 187 -7.93 14.76 -15.85
CA LEU A 187 -8.76 13.56 -15.74
C LEU A 187 -9.36 13.03 -17.05
N VAL A 188 -9.04 13.65 -18.20
CA VAL A 188 -9.52 13.16 -19.50
C VAL A 188 -8.87 11.81 -19.79
N GLN A 189 -9.71 10.78 -20.01
CA GLN A 189 -9.25 9.45 -20.39
C GLN A 189 -8.72 9.47 -21.82
N GLU A 190 -7.52 8.93 -22.03
CA GLU A 190 -6.84 8.90 -23.32
C GLU A 190 -6.84 7.50 -23.94
N ILE A 191 -6.62 6.47 -23.13
CA ILE A 191 -6.53 5.08 -23.59
C ILE A 191 -6.93 4.09 -22.49
N GLU A 192 -7.37 2.90 -22.92
CA GLU A 192 -7.47 1.70 -22.09
C GLU A 192 -6.53 0.64 -22.64
N ILE A 193 -5.76 0.03 -21.74
CA ILE A 193 -4.77 -1.00 -22.04
C ILE A 193 -5.32 -2.32 -21.49
N PRO A 194 -5.64 -3.30 -22.36
CA PRO A 194 -6.13 -4.60 -21.90
C PRO A 194 -5.08 -5.34 -21.08
N VAL A 195 -5.49 -5.88 -19.93
CA VAL A 195 -4.68 -6.69 -19.01
C VAL A 195 -5.53 -7.85 -18.45
N GLY A 196 -5.08 -8.50 -17.38
CA GLY A 196 -5.85 -9.53 -16.68
C GLY A 196 -7.08 -8.97 -15.96
N LYS A 197 -7.93 -9.86 -15.45
CA LYS A 197 -9.16 -9.49 -14.73
C LYS A 197 -8.83 -8.97 -13.33
N ARG A 198 -9.64 -8.03 -12.84
CA ARG A 198 -9.52 -7.45 -11.49
C ARG A 198 -8.12 -6.89 -11.25
N THR A 199 -7.74 -5.89 -12.03
CA THR A 199 -6.45 -5.20 -11.89
C THR A 199 -6.43 -4.38 -10.62
N ILE A 200 -5.50 -4.67 -9.71
CA ILE A 200 -5.53 -4.15 -8.33
C ILE A 200 -4.30 -3.34 -7.96
N ASP A 201 -3.14 -3.64 -8.55
CA ASP A 201 -1.87 -3.06 -8.10
C ASP A 201 -0.94 -2.75 -9.27
N MET A 202 -0.06 -1.77 -9.09
CA MET A 202 0.91 -1.35 -10.10
C MET A 202 2.09 -0.59 -9.52
N VAL A 203 3.25 -0.77 -10.16
CA VAL A 203 4.52 -0.10 -9.85
C VAL A 203 5.25 0.29 -11.13
N GLN A 204 6.08 1.33 -11.06
CA GLN A 204 6.98 1.70 -12.16
C GLN A 204 8.38 1.11 -11.92
N ASP A 205 8.99 0.56 -12.96
CA ASP A 205 10.34 0.03 -12.92
C ASP A 205 11.42 1.05 -13.33
N ILE A 206 12.68 0.64 -13.19
CA ILE A 206 13.86 1.44 -13.52
C ILE A 206 13.97 1.85 -15.00
N ASN A 207 13.21 1.20 -15.88
CA ASN A 207 13.15 1.49 -17.32
C ASN A 207 11.96 2.38 -17.69
N ASN A 208 11.25 2.92 -16.69
CA ASN A 208 9.97 3.64 -16.81
C ASN A 208 8.81 2.79 -17.35
N ASP A 209 8.96 1.47 -17.44
CA ASP A 209 7.85 0.58 -17.78
C ASP A 209 6.99 0.35 -16.53
N ILE A 210 5.69 0.10 -16.72
CA ILE A 210 4.75 -0.09 -15.60
C ILE A 210 4.44 -1.58 -15.46
N TRP A 211 4.56 -2.12 -14.26
CA TRP A 211 4.16 -3.49 -13.96
C TRP A 211 2.82 -3.49 -13.27
N VAL A 212 1.95 -4.41 -13.68
CA VAL A 212 0.53 -4.42 -13.32
C VAL A 212 0.12 -5.80 -12.85
N LEU A 213 -0.44 -5.87 -11.64
CA LEU A 213 -0.97 -7.09 -11.05
C LEU A 213 -2.50 -7.15 -11.18
N SER A 214 -2.96 -8.22 -11.82
CA SER A 214 -4.37 -8.59 -11.95
C SER A 214 -4.66 -9.76 -11.02
N GLY A 215 -5.61 -9.56 -10.09
CA GLY A 215 -5.97 -10.53 -9.06
C GLY A 215 -6.92 -11.64 -9.53
N GLY A 216 -7.37 -11.60 -10.78
CA GLY A 216 -8.30 -12.58 -11.35
C GLY A 216 -9.75 -12.44 -10.87
N SER A 217 -10.65 -13.23 -11.45
CA SER A 217 -12.06 -13.31 -11.08
C SER A 217 -12.24 -13.59 -9.58
N TYR A 218 -13.17 -12.89 -8.91
CA TYR A 218 -13.49 -13.12 -7.49
C TYR A 218 -13.93 -14.56 -7.19
N THR A 219 -14.41 -15.30 -8.19
CA THR A 219 -14.96 -16.64 -7.99
C THR A 219 -13.87 -17.71 -7.91
N ASP A 220 -12.84 -17.59 -8.74
CA ASP A 220 -11.91 -18.68 -9.03
C ASP A 220 -10.48 -18.22 -9.36
N GLY A 221 -10.21 -16.91 -9.36
CA GLY A 221 -8.90 -16.35 -9.73
C GLY A 221 -8.61 -16.38 -11.23
N ASP A 222 -9.57 -16.79 -12.09
CA ASP A 222 -9.37 -16.83 -13.53
C ASP A 222 -8.98 -15.46 -14.09
N GLY A 223 -8.00 -15.44 -14.99
CA GLY A 223 -7.47 -14.20 -15.57
C GLY A 223 -6.52 -13.41 -14.65
N ALA A 224 -6.02 -14.02 -13.57
CA ALA A 224 -4.93 -13.44 -12.78
C ALA A 224 -3.62 -13.40 -13.60
N SER A 225 -2.90 -12.29 -13.54
CA SER A 225 -1.68 -12.09 -14.30
C SER A 225 -0.78 -11.00 -13.73
N LEU A 226 0.52 -11.09 -14.01
CA LEU A 226 1.46 -9.98 -13.90
C LEU A 226 1.92 -9.60 -15.31
N CYS A 227 1.63 -8.37 -15.73
CA CYS A 227 1.97 -7.86 -17.06
C CYS A 227 2.86 -6.62 -16.97
N GLN A 228 3.73 -6.45 -17.96
CA GLN A 228 4.45 -5.21 -18.18
C GLN A 228 3.65 -4.36 -19.17
N ILE A 229 3.56 -3.05 -18.93
CA ILE A 229 3.05 -2.06 -19.87
C ILE A 229 4.24 -1.25 -20.35
N LYS A 230 4.50 -1.37 -21.66
CA LYS A 230 5.56 -0.64 -22.37
C LYS A 230 4.95 0.02 -23.60
N ASN A 231 5.19 1.33 -23.76
CA ASN A 231 4.61 2.12 -24.85
C ASN A 231 3.07 1.96 -24.96
N ASN A 232 2.37 1.96 -23.82
CA ASN A 232 0.91 1.76 -23.72
C ASN A 232 0.39 0.42 -24.26
N ILE A 233 1.24 -0.62 -24.30
CA ILE A 233 0.87 -1.98 -24.71
C ILE A 233 1.24 -2.93 -23.58
N SER A 234 0.35 -3.86 -23.25
CA SER A 234 0.65 -4.96 -22.34
C SER A 234 1.48 -6.03 -23.05
N GLU A 235 2.62 -6.36 -22.46
CA GLU A 235 3.54 -7.40 -22.92
C GLU A 235 4.16 -8.14 -21.72
N ASN A 236 4.95 -9.18 -21.99
CA ASN A 236 5.60 -10.02 -20.96
C ASN A 236 4.64 -10.53 -19.86
N CYS A 237 3.38 -10.76 -20.24
CA CYS A 237 2.34 -11.22 -19.32
C CYS A 237 2.58 -12.64 -18.84
N MET A 238 2.69 -12.81 -17.53
CA MET A 238 2.76 -14.10 -16.85
C MET A 238 1.38 -14.43 -16.27
N THR A 239 0.85 -15.60 -16.61
CA THR A 239 -0.37 -16.12 -15.97
C THR A 239 -0.05 -16.54 -14.55
N LEU A 240 -0.86 -16.09 -13.61
CA LEU A 240 -0.75 -16.40 -12.19
C LEU A 240 -1.88 -17.34 -11.75
N VAL A 241 -1.75 -17.92 -10.56
CA VAL A 241 -2.75 -18.84 -10.00
C VAL A 241 -3.31 -18.31 -8.70
N GLY A 242 -4.63 -18.44 -8.52
CA GLY A 242 -5.31 -18.04 -7.30
C GLY A 242 -5.57 -16.54 -7.25
N PHE A 243 -5.37 -15.93 -6.09
CA PHE A 243 -5.68 -14.53 -5.83
C PHE A 243 -4.39 -13.80 -5.45
N PRO A 244 -3.52 -13.44 -6.43
CA PRO A 244 -2.30 -12.73 -6.12
C PRO A 244 -2.61 -11.32 -5.61
N SER A 245 -1.71 -10.77 -4.78
CA SER A 245 -1.87 -9.45 -4.16
C SER A 245 -0.51 -8.78 -3.90
N ASP A 246 -0.57 -7.51 -3.46
CA ASP A 246 0.54 -6.75 -2.87
C ASP A 246 1.78 -6.66 -3.78
N LEU A 247 1.63 -6.11 -4.99
CA LEU A 247 2.76 -5.87 -5.89
C LEU A 247 3.57 -4.68 -5.41
N ILE A 248 4.83 -4.91 -5.07
CA ILE A 248 5.80 -3.87 -4.72
C ILE A 248 7.08 -4.04 -5.54
N ILE A 249 7.98 -3.06 -5.45
CA ILE A 249 9.28 -3.07 -6.12
C ILE A 249 10.38 -2.60 -5.16
N ASP A 250 11.60 -3.11 -5.33
CA ASP A 250 12.76 -2.64 -4.57
C ASP A 250 13.12 -1.19 -4.92
N ALA A 251 13.99 -0.60 -4.10
CA ALA A 251 14.45 0.78 -4.28
C ALA A 251 15.17 1.03 -5.61
N ASN A 252 15.78 0.00 -6.18
CA ASN A 252 16.47 0.10 -7.46
C ASN A 252 15.51 0.02 -8.66
N GLY A 253 14.22 -0.25 -8.44
CA GLY A 253 13.24 -0.42 -9.50
C GLY A 253 13.48 -1.66 -10.36
N ALA A 254 14.18 -2.67 -9.85
CA ALA A 254 14.68 -3.80 -10.61
C ALA A 254 14.02 -5.13 -10.24
N ASN A 255 13.60 -5.29 -8.98
CA ASN A 255 13.04 -6.53 -8.46
C ASN A 255 11.63 -6.29 -7.94
N LEU A 256 10.66 -6.94 -8.59
CA LEU A 256 9.28 -6.97 -8.18
C LEU A 256 9.08 -8.05 -7.12
N TYR A 257 8.21 -7.78 -6.15
CA TYR A 257 7.72 -8.74 -5.17
C TYR A 257 6.19 -8.73 -5.17
N TYR A 258 5.57 -9.89 -5.08
CA TYR A 258 4.12 -10.01 -4.95
C TYR A 258 3.75 -11.30 -4.22
N VAL A 259 2.56 -11.35 -3.65
CA VAL A 259 2.03 -12.56 -3.01
C VAL A 259 1.31 -13.41 -4.04
N GLU A 260 1.62 -14.71 -4.06
CA GLU A 260 0.89 -15.71 -4.83
C GLU A 260 0.80 -17.00 -4.02
N ASN A 261 -0.42 -17.50 -3.78
CA ASN A 261 -0.68 -18.73 -3.02
C ASN A 261 0.03 -18.79 -1.65
N GLY A 262 0.10 -17.64 -0.95
CA GLY A 262 0.71 -17.54 0.37
C GLY A 262 2.25 -17.49 0.36
N GLU A 263 2.88 -17.40 -0.81
CA GLU A 263 4.32 -17.23 -0.97
C GLU A 263 4.62 -15.87 -1.61
N ILE A 264 5.74 -15.26 -1.23
CA ILE A 264 6.23 -14.03 -1.87
C ILE A 264 7.08 -14.42 -3.07
N LYS A 265 6.60 -14.12 -4.28
CA LYS A 265 7.30 -14.37 -5.54
C LYS A 265 8.14 -13.16 -5.93
N THR A 266 9.22 -13.41 -6.66
CA THR A 266 10.10 -12.36 -7.20
C THR A 266 10.21 -12.42 -8.72
N VAL A 267 10.31 -11.25 -9.36
CA VAL A 267 10.58 -11.10 -10.80
C VAL A 267 11.60 -9.99 -11.01
N ASN A 268 12.68 -10.26 -11.73
CA ASN A 268 13.61 -9.21 -12.18
C ASN A 268 13.13 -8.60 -13.50
N VAL A 269 12.97 -7.28 -13.54
CA VAL A 269 12.38 -6.57 -14.70
C VAL A 269 13.25 -6.65 -15.97
N ASN A 270 14.57 -6.85 -15.83
CA ASN A 270 15.49 -6.98 -16.97
C ASN A 270 15.51 -8.39 -17.57
N SER A 271 14.90 -9.37 -16.91
CA SER A 271 14.79 -10.76 -17.38
C SER A 271 13.51 -11.38 -16.81
N PRO A 272 12.33 -10.91 -17.27
CA PRO A 272 11.07 -11.13 -16.60
C PRO A 272 10.65 -12.59 -16.67
N THR A 273 10.95 -13.29 -15.59
CA THR A 273 10.57 -14.66 -15.30
C THR A 273 10.34 -14.75 -13.80
N ILE A 274 9.42 -15.62 -13.37
CA ILE A 274 9.21 -15.87 -11.95
C ILE A 274 10.49 -16.55 -11.42
N SER A 275 11.29 -15.78 -10.69
CA SER A 275 12.70 -16.10 -10.42
C SER A 275 12.94 -16.72 -9.04
N GLY A 276 12.02 -16.57 -8.08
CA GLY A 276 12.22 -17.13 -6.74
C GLY A 276 11.07 -16.92 -5.77
N VAL A 277 11.26 -17.46 -4.56
CA VAL A 277 10.40 -17.25 -3.39
C VAL A 277 11.26 -16.61 -2.29
N VAL A 278 10.75 -15.55 -1.65
CA VAL A 278 11.39 -15.01 -0.44
C VAL A 278 11.07 -15.94 0.73
N LEU A 279 12.10 -16.52 1.34
CA LEU A 279 11.95 -17.35 2.51
C LEU A 279 11.87 -16.48 3.76
N VAL A 280 10.69 -16.46 4.39
CA VAL A 280 10.48 -15.78 5.67
C VAL A 280 10.44 -16.85 6.76
N PRO A 281 11.40 -16.87 7.70
CA PRO A 281 11.36 -17.80 8.81
C PRO A 281 10.07 -17.63 9.62
N ASN A 282 9.49 -18.74 10.08
CA ASN A 282 8.42 -18.75 11.08
C ASN A 282 7.14 -17.95 10.71
N ILE A 283 6.83 -17.78 9.42
CA ILE A 283 5.54 -17.20 9.02
C ILE A 283 4.39 -18.06 9.54
N THR A 284 3.48 -17.39 10.24
CA THR A 284 2.17 -17.94 10.63
C THR A 284 1.08 -16.99 10.14
N GLY A 285 -0.09 -17.53 9.81
CA GLY A 285 -1.18 -16.74 9.22
C GLY A 285 -1.04 -16.52 7.70
N THR A 286 -1.86 -15.61 7.19
CA THR A 286 -1.91 -15.23 5.76
C THR A 286 -1.12 -13.95 5.56
N ILE A 287 -0.28 -13.87 4.52
CA ILE A 287 0.37 -12.61 4.13
C ILE A 287 -0.71 -11.64 3.66
N TYR A 288 -0.73 -10.45 4.23
CA TYR A 288 -1.80 -9.46 4.03
C TYR A 288 -1.28 -8.06 3.66
N GLY A 289 0.04 -7.87 3.64
CA GLY A 289 0.65 -6.62 3.20
C GLY A 289 2.13 -6.79 2.95
N LEU A 290 2.62 -6.12 1.92
CA LEU A 290 4.03 -6.01 1.59
C LEU A 290 4.44 -4.54 1.51
N GLY A 291 5.71 -4.26 1.79
CA GLY A 291 6.31 -2.96 1.49
C GLY A 291 7.82 -3.03 1.50
N TYR A 292 8.46 -2.13 0.76
CA TYR A 292 9.91 -2.06 0.69
C TYR A 292 10.39 -0.75 1.29
N ASP A 293 11.29 -0.84 2.27
CA ASP A 293 11.97 0.31 2.83
C ASP A 293 13.29 0.55 2.08
N GLY A 294 13.24 1.45 1.10
CA GLY A 294 14.39 1.77 0.26
C GLY A 294 15.51 2.53 0.97
N ASN A 295 15.21 3.20 2.08
CA ASN A 295 16.20 3.94 2.86
C ASN A 295 17.13 3.00 3.63
N HIS A 296 16.62 1.81 4.01
CA HIS A 296 17.34 0.84 4.84
C HIS A 296 17.53 -0.53 4.19
N GLY A 297 17.00 -0.75 2.99
CA GLY A 297 17.19 -1.99 2.22
C GLY A 297 16.50 -3.19 2.86
N ALA A 298 15.22 -3.05 3.20
CA ALA A 298 14.47 -4.07 3.92
C ALA A 298 13.07 -4.31 3.33
N LEU A 299 12.67 -5.58 3.28
CA LEU A 299 11.32 -6.01 2.94
C LEU A 299 10.49 -6.17 4.21
N TYR A 300 9.35 -5.49 4.27
CA TYR A 300 8.36 -5.56 5.34
C TYR A 300 7.18 -6.42 4.90
N ILE A 301 6.76 -7.33 5.79
CA ILE A 301 5.83 -8.40 5.46
C ILE A 301 4.83 -8.53 6.61
N GLY A 302 3.57 -8.22 6.35
CA GLY A 302 2.48 -8.33 7.32
C GLY A 302 1.78 -9.67 7.20
N THR A 303 1.64 -10.39 8.31
CA THR A 303 0.81 -11.60 8.37
C THR A 303 -0.34 -11.44 9.35
N THR A 304 -1.53 -11.89 8.94
CA THR A 304 -2.72 -11.93 9.78
C THR A 304 -3.10 -13.37 10.13
N PRO A 305 -3.29 -13.72 11.41
CA PRO A 305 -3.59 -15.10 11.80
C PRO A 305 -5.03 -15.51 11.48
N ASP A 306 -6.00 -14.61 11.65
CA ASP A 306 -7.44 -14.93 11.58
C ASP A 306 -8.34 -13.75 11.16
N PHE A 307 -7.75 -12.68 10.61
CA PHE A 307 -8.45 -11.45 10.20
C PHE A 307 -9.17 -10.67 11.33
N SER A 308 -8.88 -10.98 12.60
CA SER A 308 -9.48 -10.33 13.77
C SER A 308 -8.47 -10.02 14.87
N SER A 309 -7.47 -10.86 15.04
CA SER A 309 -6.35 -10.69 15.96
C SER A 309 -5.30 -9.75 15.38
N GLU A 310 -4.41 -9.28 16.25
CA GLU A 310 -3.25 -8.48 15.87
C GLU A 310 -2.37 -9.22 14.85
N SER A 311 -1.82 -8.45 13.92
CA SER A 311 -0.92 -8.97 12.88
C SER A 311 0.51 -9.06 13.41
N THR A 312 1.35 -9.78 12.69
CA THR A 312 2.80 -9.75 12.89
C THR A 312 3.44 -9.10 11.67
N THR A 313 4.33 -8.14 11.91
CA THR A 313 5.24 -7.64 10.88
C THR A 313 6.56 -8.38 10.98
N HIS A 314 7.05 -8.88 9.85
CA HIS A 314 8.38 -9.44 9.68
C HIS A 314 9.21 -8.49 8.83
N VAL A 315 10.45 -8.22 9.23
CA VAL A 315 11.40 -7.39 8.49
C VAL A 315 12.57 -8.26 8.04
N VAL A 316 12.81 -8.30 6.73
CA VAL A 316 13.89 -9.06 6.10
C VAL A 316 14.87 -8.09 5.48
N TYR A 317 16.06 -7.99 6.05
CA TYR A 317 17.11 -7.09 5.58
C TYR A 317 17.98 -7.73 4.48
N GLU A 318 18.24 -7.00 3.40
CA GLU A 318 19.08 -7.50 2.30
C GLU A 318 20.58 -7.42 2.60
N ASN A 319 20.97 -6.58 3.56
CA ASN A 319 22.35 -6.39 3.97
C ASN A 319 22.90 -7.54 4.84
N GLY A 320 22.06 -8.53 5.20
CA GLY A 320 22.41 -9.67 6.05
C GLY A 320 22.28 -9.41 7.55
N ASP A 321 21.72 -8.27 7.96
CA ASP A 321 21.31 -8.03 9.34
C ASP A 321 20.25 -9.06 9.78
N ALA A 322 20.11 -9.22 11.09
CA ALA A 322 19.16 -10.16 11.64
C ALA A 322 17.73 -9.77 11.26
N ASN A 323 16.96 -10.74 10.78
CA ASN A 323 15.53 -10.55 10.58
C ASN A 323 14.86 -10.33 11.94
N ILE A 324 13.96 -9.35 12.00
CA ILE A 324 13.18 -9.05 13.21
C ILE A 324 11.70 -9.28 12.94
N SER A 325 10.94 -9.50 14.01
CA SER A 325 9.48 -9.54 13.93
C SER A 325 8.86 -8.93 15.17
N PHE A 326 7.68 -8.34 15.00
CA PHE A 326 6.95 -7.69 16.07
C PHE A 326 5.46 -7.62 15.79
N THR A 327 4.67 -7.59 16.86
CA THR A 327 3.21 -7.50 16.79
C THR A 327 2.77 -6.08 16.46
N THR A 328 1.90 -5.94 15.47
CA THR A 328 1.35 -4.67 14.98
C THR A 328 -0.17 -4.63 15.15
N GLY A 329 -0.82 -3.61 14.62
CA GLY A 329 -2.28 -3.54 14.61
C GLY A 329 -2.97 -4.71 13.87
N VAL A 330 -4.29 -4.72 13.95
CA VAL A 330 -5.13 -5.71 13.28
C VAL A 330 -5.16 -5.41 11.77
N LEU A 331 -4.95 -6.45 10.95
CA LEU A 331 -4.94 -6.36 9.48
C LEU A 331 -3.92 -5.34 8.96
N THR A 332 -2.64 -5.58 9.25
CA THR A 332 -1.53 -4.80 8.69
C THR A 332 -1.42 -5.04 7.19
N ASN A 333 -1.72 -4.02 6.40
CA ASN A 333 -1.86 -4.14 4.95
C ASN A 333 -0.81 -3.35 4.15
N GLY A 334 -0.03 -2.48 4.79
CA GLY A 334 0.92 -1.66 4.05
C GLY A 334 1.98 -1.00 4.92
N TYR A 335 3.04 -0.54 4.25
CA TYR A 335 4.21 0.06 4.86
C TYR A 335 4.65 1.28 4.05
N VAL A 336 4.95 2.39 4.71
CA VAL A 336 5.40 3.62 4.08
C VAL A 336 6.75 4.02 4.67
N SER A 337 7.82 3.89 3.88
CA SER A 337 9.16 4.35 4.24
C SER A 337 9.18 5.87 4.47
N ARG A 338 9.97 6.31 5.45
CA ARG A 338 10.07 7.69 5.94
C ARG A 338 11.51 8.19 5.90
#